data_AF-A0A7C4FNY9-F1
#
_entry.id   AF-A0A7C4FNY9-F1
#
_cell.length_a   1.000
_cell.length_b   1.000
_cell.length_c   1.000
_cell.angle_alpha   90.00
_cell.angle_beta   90.00
_cell.angle_gamma   90.00
#
_symmetry.space_group_name_H-M   'P 1'
#
loop_
_entity.id
_entity.type
_entity.pdbx_description
1 polymer ?
#
loop_
_entity_poly.entity_id
_entity_poly.type
_entity_poly.pdbx_seq_one_letter_code
_entity_poly.pdbx_strand_id
1 'polypeptide(L)'
;MINKYLFLFSILCLSSIMLSVNAQDAPENFLQNADFENQGYAPWTMWVEDASAQVLMAVDKKISFEGTQSLQIDIKKRGGGKRVELHQNPLFLKKGQKLTLAMWAKVTDDEIRPAKMIVNHRADPWT
;
A
#
# COMPACT_ATOMS: atom_id res chain seq x y z
N MET A 1 44.62 16.12 34.45
CA MET A 1 43.28 15.49 34.40
C MET A 1 42.42 15.95 33.23
N ILE A 2 42.59 17.17 32.69
CA ILE A 2 41.77 17.73 31.59
C ILE A 2 41.81 16.91 30.28
N ASN A 3 42.94 16.30 29.92
CA ASN A 3 43.07 15.54 28.66
C ASN A 3 42.21 14.26 28.58
N LYS A 4 41.91 13.59 29.72
CA LYS A 4 41.09 12.36 29.70
C LYS A 4 39.63 12.67 29.39
N TYR A 5 39.11 13.79 29.90
CA TYR A 5 37.74 14.20 29.67
C TYR A 5 37.53 14.74 28.26
N LEU A 6 38.52 15.45 27.69
CA LEU A 6 38.46 15.85 26.27
C LEU A 6 38.40 14.64 25.34
N PHE A 7 39.22 13.62 25.58
CA PHE A 7 39.26 12.42 24.73
C PHE A 7 37.95 11.61 24.80
N LEU A 8 37.39 11.44 26.01
CA LEU A 8 36.09 10.81 26.21
C LEU A 8 34.94 11.59 25.54
N PHE A 9 34.98 12.93 25.61
CA PHE A 9 34.00 13.79 24.96
C PHE A 9 34.07 13.72 23.43
N SER A 10 35.28 13.65 22.86
CA SER A 10 35.49 13.47 21.41
C SER A 10 34.95 12.12 20.92
N ILE A 11 35.18 11.03 21.65
CA ILE A 11 34.66 9.70 21.30
C ILE A 11 33.13 9.68 21.35
N LEU A 12 32.52 10.32 22.35
CA LEU A 12 31.07 10.41 22.48
C LEU A 12 30.46 11.14 21.28
N CYS A 13 31.00 12.31 20.90
CA CYS A 13 30.53 13.07 19.73
C CYS A 13 30.70 12.30 18.41
N LEU A 14 31.83 11.59 18.22
CA LEU A 14 32.05 10.77 17.03
C LEU A 14 31.05 9.60 16.92
N SER A 15 30.67 8.99 18.04
CA SER A 15 29.66 7.93 18.07
C SER A 15 28.25 8.44 17.74
N SER A 16 27.91 9.67 18.15
CA SER A 16 26.63 10.31 17.83
C SER A 16 26.49 10.60 16.33
N ILE A 17 27.58 11.01 15.68
CA ILE A 17 27.59 11.31 14.24
C ILE A 17 27.41 10.02 13.42
N MET A 18 28.02 8.89 13.83
CA MET A 18 27.85 7.62 13.10
C MET A 18 26.43 7.02 13.21
N LEU A 19 25.71 7.25 14.31
CA LEU A 19 24.31 6.81 14.43
C LEU A 19 23.35 7.61 13.52
N SER A 20 23.75 8.79 13.08
CA SER A 20 22.93 9.68 12.24
C SER A 20 22.99 9.32 10.74
N VAL A 21 24.00 8.56 10.32
CA VAL A 21 24.31 8.32 8.89
C VAL A 21 23.58 7.10 8.31
N ASN A 22 22.94 6.27 9.14
CA ASN A 22 22.24 5.04 8.71
C ASN A 22 20.73 5.04 8.95
N ALA A 23 20.13 6.18 9.29
CA ALA A 23 18.68 6.33 9.22
C ALA A 23 18.30 6.52 7.75
N GLN A 24 18.32 5.43 6.97
CA GLN A 24 17.65 5.43 5.68
C GLN A 24 16.16 5.59 5.98
N ASP A 25 15.59 6.75 5.64
CA ASP A 25 14.19 7.04 5.86
C ASP A 25 13.35 5.86 5.38
N ALA A 26 12.41 5.42 6.23
CA ALA A 26 11.49 4.36 5.86
C ALA A 26 10.82 4.75 4.52
N PRO A 27 10.69 3.81 3.56
CA PRO A 27 10.08 4.13 2.28
C PRO A 27 8.68 4.72 2.51
N GLU A 28 8.47 5.92 2.01
CA GLU A 28 7.19 6.62 2.12
C GLU A 28 6.11 5.82 1.37
N ASN A 29 5.01 5.50 2.04
CA ASN A 29 3.84 4.92 1.38
C ASN A 29 2.96 6.05 0.86
N PHE A 30 2.90 6.18 -0.46
CA PHE A 30 2.11 7.21 -1.13
C PHE A 30 0.60 6.89 -1.16
N LEU A 31 0.22 5.65 -0.83
CA LEU A 31 -1.18 5.26 -0.71
C LEU A 31 -1.73 5.70 0.65
N GLN A 32 -2.91 6.30 0.63
CA GLN A 32 -3.66 6.58 1.85
C GLN A 32 -4.46 5.34 2.24
N ASN A 33 -4.55 5.09 3.55
CA ASN A 33 -5.29 3.96 4.11
C ASN A 33 -4.90 2.61 3.45
N ALA A 34 -3.60 2.36 3.31
CA ALA A 34 -3.08 1.18 2.59
C ALA A 34 -3.27 -0.14 3.36
N ASP A 35 -3.36 -0.06 4.67
CA ASP A 35 -3.62 -1.15 5.61
C ASP A 35 -5.11 -1.31 5.94
N PHE A 36 -5.94 -0.37 5.50
CA PHE A 36 -7.36 -0.26 5.80
C PHE A 36 -7.70 -0.01 7.26
N GLU A 37 -6.78 0.48 8.11
CA GLU A 37 -7.07 0.69 9.54
C GLU A 37 -7.83 1.99 9.84
N ASN A 38 -7.98 2.89 8.87
CA ASN A 38 -8.85 4.06 9.02
C ASN A 38 -10.34 3.68 9.00
N GLN A 39 -11.22 4.62 9.36
CA GLN A 39 -12.66 4.38 9.30
C GLN A 39 -13.13 4.12 7.86
N GLY A 40 -13.54 2.88 7.59
CA GLY A 40 -13.97 2.46 6.25
C GLY A 40 -12.80 2.20 5.31
N TYR A 41 -13.05 2.31 4.01
CA TYR A 41 -12.06 2.03 2.97
C TYR A 41 -11.70 3.25 2.12
N ALA A 42 -12.20 4.44 2.46
CA ALA A 42 -11.80 5.66 1.75
C ALA A 42 -10.27 5.88 1.88
N PRO A 43 -9.60 6.38 0.83
CA PRO A 43 -10.13 6.87 -0.45
C PRO A 43 -10.19 5.81 -1.57
N TRP A 44 -10.14 4.52 -1.24
CA TRP A 44 -10.23 3.46 -2.24
C TRP A 44 -11.62 3.39 -2.88
N THR A 45 -11.64 3.16 -4.19
CA THR A 45 -12.87 3.02 -4.98
C THR A 45 -12.84 1.74 -5.80
N MET A 46 -14.03 1.18 -6.02
CA MET A 46 -14.22 0.00 -6.86
C MET A 46 -14.93 0.39 -8.16
N TRP A 47 -14.44 -0.11 -9.29
CA TRP A 47 -15.17 -0.05 -10.55
C TRP A 47 -15.48 -1.47 -11.04
N VAL A 48 -16.72 -1.66 -11.48
CA VAL A 48 -17.21 -2.92 -12.04
C VAL A 48 -17.58 -2.65 -13.49
N GLU A 49 -16.86 -3.25 -14.42
CA GLU A 49 -17.03 -2.98 -15.85
C GLU A 49 -18.34 -3.55 -16.40
N ASP A 50 -18.82 -4.66 -15.82
CA ASP A 50 -20.05 -5.32 -16.24
C ASP A 50 -21.22 -4.94 -15.32
N ALA A 51 -22.20 -4.22 -15.86
CA ALA A 51 -23.40 -3.81 -15.13
C ALA A 51 -24.28 -4.99 -14.65
N SER A 52 -24.11 -6.19 -15.22
CA SER A 52 -24.83 -7.40 -14.81
C SER A 52 -24.15 -8.16 -13.66
N ALA A 53 -22.93 -7.78 -13.30
CA ALA A 53 -22.20 -8.34 -12.16
C ALA A 53 -22.75 -7.77 -10.83
N GLN A 54 -22.66 -8.59 -9.79
CA GLN A 54 -22.98 -8.19 -8.42
C GLN A 54 -21.73 -8.34 -7.58
N VAL A 55 -21.14 -7.21 -7.22
CA VAL A 55 -19.90 -7.12 -6.47
C VAL A 55 -20.10 -6.18 -5.30
N LEU A 56 -19.66 -6.60 -4.12
CA LEU A 56 -19.71 -5.81 -2.90
C LEU A 56 -18.29 -5.52 -2.44
N MET A 57 -18.04 -4.28 -2.03
CA MET A 57 -16.80 -3.87 -1.38
C MET A 57 -17.14 -3.49 0.07
N ALA A 58 -16.44 -4.08 1.03
CA ALA A 58 -16.69 -3.85 2.44
C ALA A 58 -15.42 -4.06 3.27
N VAL A 59 -15.37 -3.45 4.45
CA VAL A 59 -14.32 -3.74 5.44
C VAL A 59 -14.59 -5.13 6.04
N ASP A 60 -13.58 -5.98 6.06
CA ASP A 60 -13.59 -7.26 6.77
C ASP A 60 -12.75 -7.15 8.04
N LYS A 61 -13.32 -7.60 9.17
CA LYS A 61 -12.67 -7.62 10.49
C LYS A 61 -12.27 -9.02 10.94
N LYS A 62 -12.47 -10.03 10.09
CA LYS A 62 -12.18 -11.44 10.40
C LYS A 62 -10.82 -11.86 9.89
N ILE A 63 -10.40 -11.32 8.75
CA ILE A 63 -9.13 -11.63 8.10
C ILE A 63 -8.35 -10.33 7.91
N SER A 64 -7.10 -10.32 8.34
CA SER A 64 -6.14 -9.24 8.11
C SER A 64 -4.74 -9.84 7.91
N PHE A 65 -3.86 -9.09 7.23
CA PHE A 65 -2.43 -9.42 7.17
C PHE A 65 -1.72 -8.90 8.41
N GLU A 66 -1.95 -7.62 8.69
CA GLU A 66 -1.52 -6.87 9.87
C GLU A 66 -2.72 -6.04 10.35
N GLY A 67 -2.72 -5.60 11.60
CA GLY A 67 -3.82 -4.80 12.14
C GLY A 67 -5.10 -5.59 12.40
N THR A 68 -6.23 -4.88 12.40
CA THR A 68 -7.53 -5.39 12.86
C THR A 68 -8.53 -5.61 11.74
N GLN A 69 -8.26 -5.10 10.54
CA GLN A 69 -9.17 -5.22 9.41
C GLN A 69 -8.46 -5.27 8.05
N SER A 70 -9.23 -5.58 7.02
CA SER A 70 -8.80 -5.57 5.62
C SER A 70 -9.96 -5.16 4.70
N LEU A 71 -9.69 -5.04 3.41
CA LEU A 71 -10.73 -4.81 2.40
C LEU A 71 -11.15 -6.12 1.75
N GLN A 72 -12.45 -6.41 1.82
CA GLN A 72 -13.07 -7.52 1.12
C GLN A 72 -13.76 -7.05 -0.15
N ILE A 73 -13.52 -7.77 -1.24
CA ILE A 73 -14.29 -7.68 -2.49
C ILE A 73 -15.00 -9.02 -2.69
N ASP A 74 -16.32 -8.99 -2.63
CA ASP A 74 -17.18 -10.17 -2.69
C ASP A 74 -17.97 -10.17 -4.01
N ILE A 75 -17.61 -11.09 -4.90
CA ILE A 75 -18.24 -11.24 -6.21
C ILE A 75 -19.36 -12.29 -6.08
N LYS A 76 -20.59 -11.83 -5.85
CA LYS A 76 -21.79 -12.68 -5.76
C LYS A 76 -22.25 -13.20 -7.12
N LYS A 77 -22.07 -12.40 -8.17
CA LYS A 77 -22.39 -12.76 -9.55
C LYS A 77 -21.35 -12.18 -10.49
N ARG A 78 -20.71 -13.03 -11.30
CA ARG A 78 -19.67 -12.63 -12.27
C ARG A 78 -20.17 -11.85 -13.49
N GLY A 79 -21.47 -11.88 -13.78
CA GLY A 79 -22.00 -11.36 -15.04
C GLY A 79 -21.36 -12.06 -16.25
N GLY A 80 -20.98 -11.28 -17.25
CA GLY A 80 -20.16 -11.68 -18.40
C GLY A 80 -18.69 -11.93 -18.09
N GLY A 81 -18.25 -11.80 -16.83
CA GLY A 81 -16.87 -12.10 -16.41
C GLY A 81 -15.86 -11.02 -16.79
N LYS A 82 -16.30 -9.77 -16.91
CA LYS A 82 -15.40 -8.63 -17.14
C LYS A 82 -14.68 -8.21 -15.85
N ARG A 83 -13.84 -7.19 -15.98
CA ARG A 83 -12.95 -6.69 -14.94
C ARG A 83 -13.70 -6.06 -13.76
N VAL A 84 -13.18 -6.35 -12.56
CA VAL A 84 -13.43 -5.61 -11.32
C VAL A 84 -12.13 -4.96 -10.91
N GLU A 85 -12.15 -3.65 -10.66
CA GLU A 85 -10.97 -2.87 -10.29
C GLU A 85 -11.09 -2.30 -8.90
N LEU A 86 -10.03 -2.42 -8.11
CA LEU A 86 -9.79 -1.61 -6.93
C LEU A 86 -8.73 -0.57 -7.29
N HIS A 87 -9.00 0.71 -7.02
CA HIS A 87 -8.06 1.78 -7.35
C HIS A 87 -8.12 2.93 -6.35
N GLN A 88 -7.04 3.71 -6.32
CA GLN A 88 -6.93 4.96 -5.59
C GLN A 88 -6.36 6.02 -6.54
N ASN A 89 -7.05 7.14 -6.67
CA ASN A 89 -6.63 8.28 -7.50
C ASN A 89 -6.93 9.59 -6.76
N PRO A 90 -6.18 10.68 -7.02
CA PRO A 90 -5.00 10.76 -7.88
C PRO A 90 -3.72 10.27 -7.18
N LEU A 91 -2.77 9.75 -7.97
CA LEU A 91 -1.39 9.51 -7.53
C LEU A 91 -0.44 10.43 -8.30
N PHE A 92 0.41 11.16 -7.59
CA PHE A 92 1.38 12.07 -8.18
C PHE A 92 2.75 11.38 -8.29
N LEU A 93 3.14 11.05 -9.52
CA LEU A 93 4.42 10.38 -9.79
C LEU A 93 5.45 11.37 -10.33
N LYS A 94 6.68 11.27 -9.85
CA LYS A 94 7.80 12.09 -10.34
C LYS A 94 8.60 11.30 -11.38
N LYS A 95 9.10 12.00 -12.41
CA LYS A 95 9.99 11.39 -13.42
C LYS A 95 11.22 10.78 -12.74
N GLY A 96 11.52 9.52 -13.06
CA GLY A 96 12.67 8.79 -12.51
C GLY A 96 12.47 8.26 -11.09
N GLN A 97 11.30 8.44 -10.49
CA GLN A 97 10.98 7.86 -9.19
C GLN A 97 10.97 6.33 -9.28
N LYS A 98 11.62 5.68 -8.32
CA LYS A 98 11.56 4.23 -8.14
C LYS A 98 10.44 3.93 -7.15
N LEU A 99 9.57 3.00 -7.53
CA LEU A 99 8.44 2.56 -6.71
C LEU A 99 8.60 1.08 -6.40
N THR A 100 8.23 0.71 -5.19
CA THR A 100 8.03 -0.69 -4.81
C THR A 100 6.53 -0.93 -4.78
N LEU A 101 6.10 -1.97 -5.50
CA LEU A 101 4.72 -2.42 -5.44
C LEU A 101 4.65 -3.62 -4.51
N ALA A 102 3.89 -3.47 -3.43
CA ALA A 102 3.66 -4.53 -2.45
C ALA A 102 2.15 -4.64 -2.21
N MET A 103 1.64 -5.87 -2.26
CA MET A 103 0.26 -6.15 -1.93
C MET A 103 0.17 -7.49 -1.22
N TRP A 104 -0.69 -7.56 -0.21
CA TRP A 104 -1.16 -8.81 0.33
C TRP A 104 -2.60 -9.01 -0.12
N ALA A 105 -2.91 -10.19 -0.64
CA ALA A 105 -4.25 -10.56 -1.05
C ALA A 105 -4.49 -12.03 -0.74
N LYS A 106 -5.74 -12.34 -0.38
CA LYS A 106 -6.20 -13.69 -0.12
C LYS A 106 -7.50 -13.93 -0.87
N VAL A 107 -7.62 -15.11 -1.45
CA VAL A 107 -8.88 -15.63 -2.00
C VAL A 107 -9.44 -16.66 -1.04
N THR A 108 -10.77 -16.73 -0.94
CA THR A 108 -11.44 -17.80 -0.22
C THR A 108 -11.44 -19.06 -1.07
N ASP A 109 -11.33 -20.20 -0.40
CA ASP A 109 -11.27 -21.54 -1.00
C ASP A 109 -10.03 -21.72 -1.91
N ASP A 110 -9.71 -22.96 -2.29
CA ASP A 110 -8.52 -23.29 -3.12
C ASP A 110 -8.67 -22.80 -4.58
N GLU A 111 -9.40 -21.70 -4.80
CA GLU A 111 -9.63 -21.08 -6.09
C GLU A 111 -8.42 -20.27 -6.55
N ILE A 112 -8.07 -20.39 -7.83
CA ILE A 112 -7.06 -19.52 -8.45
C ILE A 112 -7.79 -18.36 -9.13
N ARG A 113 -7.57 -17.14 -8.64
CA ARG A 113 -8.09 -15.91 -9.26
C ARG A 113 -6.94 -15.03 -9.74
N PRO A 114 -6.71 -14.92 -11.06
CA PRO A 114 -5.69 -14.04 -11.60
C PRO A 114 -6.00 -12.58 -11.26
N ALA A 115 -5.00 -11.85 -10.77
CA ALA A 115 -5.07 -10.42 -10.50
C ALA A 115 -3.90 -9.71 -11.20
N LYS A 116 -4.11 -8.44 -11.56
CA LYS A 116 -3.09 -7.59 -12.15
C LYS A 116 -3.00 -6.30 -11.36
N MET A 117 -1.81 -5.96 -10.89
CA MET A 117 -1.52 -4.66 -10.29
C MET A 117 -0.97 -3.73 -11.37
N ILE A 118 -1.57 -2.55 -11.51
CA ILE A 118 -1.20 -1.54 -12.51
C ILE A 118 -1.08 -0.18 -11.84
N VAL A 119 -0.12 0.61 -12.32
CA VAL A 119 0.00 2.05 -12.03
C VAL A 119 0.07 2.73 -13.39
N ASN A 120 -0.97 3.48 -13.74
CA ASN A 120 -1.08 4.12 -15.05
C ASN A 120 -1.69 5.52 -14.94
N HIS A 121 -1.51 6.30 -16.01
CA HIS A 121 -2.28 7.52 -16.20
C HIS A 121 -3.65 7.14 -16.77
N ARG A 122 -4.74 7.43 -16.03
CA ARG A 122 -6.11 7.12 -16.46
C ARG A 122 -6.70 8.29 -17.26
N ALA A 123 -6.11 8.56 -18.42
CA ALA A 123 -6.59 9.55 -19.38
C ALA A 123 -6.12 9.19 -20.80
N ASP A 124 -6.83 9.67 -21.82
CA ASP A 124 -6.47 9.49 -23.22
C ASP A 124 -5.00 9.89 -23.48
N PRO A 125 -4.25 9.15 -24.33
CA PRO A 125 -4.63 7.94 -25.09
C PRO A 125 -4.48 6.62 -24.32
N TRP A 126 -4.28 6.64 -23.00
CA TRP A 126 -3.99 5.44 -22.21
C TRP A 126 -5.23 4.96 -21.44
N THR A 127 -5.72 3.77 -21.79
CA THR A 127 -6.75 3.03 -21.02
C THR A 127 -6.35 1.58 -20.82
#